data_AF-A0A2G2EE09-F1
#
_entry.id   AF-A0A2G2EE09-F1
#
_cell.length_a   1.000
_cell.length_b   1.000
_cell.length_c   1.000
_cell.angle_alpha   90.00
_cell.angle_beta   90.00
_cell.angle_gamma   90.00
#
_symmetry.space_group_name_H-M   'P 1'
#
loop_
_entity.id
_entity.type
_entity.pdbx_description
1 polymer ?
#
loop_
_entity_poly.entity_id
_entity_poly.type
_entity_poly.pdbx_seq_one_letter_code
_entity_poly.pdbx_strand_id
1 'polypeptide(L)'
;MAVDKIRMRLNMFKLKNRNVEIIMKKKNIPVFQAEVMVFLYDEDDTKVILKRLSLEREFPVDEETYTTYVKNISDVQQVRTV
;
A
#
# COMPACT_ATOMS: atom_id res chain seq x y z
N MET A 1 -5.66 -16.46 3.43
CA MET A 1 -4.59 -16.47 4.46
C MET A 1 -3.56 -15.36 4.26
N ALA A 2 -2.75 -15.34 3.19
CA ALA A 2 -1.75 -14.26 3.02
C ALA A 2 -2.37 -12.88 2.70
N VAL A 3 -3.38 -12.84 1.82
CA VAL A 3 -4.08 -11.58 1.44
C VAL A 3 -4.81 -10.95 2.64
N ASP A 4 -5.46 -11.77 3.47
CA ASP A 4 -6.12 -11.31 4.71
C ASP A 4 -5.17 -10.63 5.68
N LYS A 5 -3.95 -11.17 5.81
CA LYS A 5 -2.90 -10.60 6.66
C LYS A 5 -2.44 -9.24 6.15
N ILE A 6 -2.26 -9.08 4.84
CA ILE A 6 -1.90 -7.80 4.23
C ILE A 6 -3.03 -6.78 4.43
N ARG A 7 -4.28 -7.17 4.16
CA ARG A 7 -5.46 -6.33 4.38
C ARG A 7 -5.52 -5.84 5.84
N MET A 8 -5.38 -6.75 6.79
CA MET A 8 -5.41 -6.43 8.21
C MET A 8 -4.28 -5.48 8.62
N ARG A 9 -3.06 -5.69 8.10
CA ARG A 9 -1.92 -4.79 8.34
C ARG A 9 -2.15 -3.39 7.78
N LEU A 10 -2.54 -3.28 6.52
CA LEU A 10 -2.86 -2.00 5.89
C LEU A 10 -3.97 -1.27 6.67
N ASN A 11 -5.00 -1.98 7.11
CA ASN A 11 -6.08 -1.38 7.90
C ASN A 11 -5.60 -0.88 9.26
N MET A 12 -4.75 -1.66 9.95
CA MET A 12 -4.11 -1.21 11.20
C MET A 12 -3.23 0.02 10.99
N PHE A 13 -2.48 0.10 9.88
CA PHE A 13 -1.64 1.24 9.59
C PHE A 13 -2.46 2.49 9.27
N LYS A 14 -3.55 2.33 8.50
CA LYS A 14 -4.53 3.39 8.28
C LYS A 14 -5.10 3.93 9.60
N LEU A 15 -5.61 3.05 10.47
CA LEU A 15 -6.20 3.44 11.76
C LEU A 15 -5.21 4.16 12.69
N LYS A 16 -3.91 3.90 12.53
CA LYS A 16 -2.85 4.53 13.32
C LYS A 16 -2.22 5.74 12.63
N ASN A 17 -2.74 6.18 11.47
CA ASN A 17 -2.15 7.21 10.61
C ASN A 17 -0.65 6.99 10.39
N ARG A 18 -0.27 5.74 10.07
CA ARG A 18 1.13 5.35 9.87
C ARG A 18 1.44 5.22 8.39
N ASN A 19 2.58 5.78 8.01
CA ASN A 19 3.21 5.58 6.71
C ASN A 19 3.63 4.13 6.55
N VAL A 20 3.42 3.60 5.35
CA VAL A 20 3.72 2.20 5.02
C VAL A 20 4.67 2.11 3.85
N GLU A 21 5.51 1.10 3.90
CA GLU A 21 6.34 0.67 2.79
C GLU A 21 5.67 -0.54 2.14
N ILE A 22 5.44 -0.45 0.84
CA ILE A 22 4.68 -1.41 0.05
C ILE A 22 5.63 -2.19 -0.85
N ILE A 23 5.59 -3.51 -0.73
CA ILE A 23 6.34 -4.42 -1.59
C ILE A 23 5.34 -5.13 -2.49
N MET A 24 5.39 -4.85 -3.79
CA MET A 24 4.49 -5.47 -4.76
C MET A 24 4.95 -6.88 -5.14
N LYS A 25 4.02 -7.76 -5.50
CA LYS A 25 4.36 -9.09 -6.06
C LYS A 25 5.03 -8.99 -7.43
N LYS A 26 4.67 -7.96 -8.20
CA LYS A 26 5.29 -7.69 -9.50
C LYS A 26 6.67 -7.09 -9.29
N LYS A 27 7.71 -7.77 -9.79
CA LYS A 27 9.12 -7.38 -9.63
C LYS A 27 9.52 -6.10 -10.37
N ASN A 28 8.68 -5.61 -11.30
CA ASN A 28 8.94 -4.38 -12.05
C ASN A 28 8.44 -3.12 -11.33
N ILE A 29 7.76 -3.26 -10.19
CA ILE A 29 7.35 -2.13 -9.37
C ILE A 29 8.37 -2.00 -8.23
N PRO A 30 9.06 -0.86 -8.09
CA PRO A 30 10.00 -0.66 -6.99
C PRO A 30 9.27 -0.69 -5.64
N VAL A 31 10.00 -0.89 -4.56
CA VAL A 31 9.45 -0.72 -3.22
C VAL A 31 9.21 0.77 -3.01
N PHE A 32 8.01 1.14 -2.57
CA PHE A 32 7.63 2.54 -2.42
C PHE A 32 6.92 2.78 -1.09
N GLN A 33 6.98 4.03 -0.63
CA GLN A 33 6.32 4.45 0.60
C GLN A 33 5.06 5.23 0.29
N ALA A 34 4.00 4.92 1.03
CA ALA A 34 2.69 5.51 0.83
C ALA A 34 1.91 5.66 2.14
N GLU A 35 0.87 6.48 2.09
CA GLU A 35 -0.18 6.53 3.09
C GLU A 35 -1.39 5.73 2.60
N VAL A 36 -2.03 4.96 3.50
CA VAL A 36 -3.23 4.19 3.17
C VAL A 36 -4.47 5.07 3.29
N MET A 37 -5.04 5.49 2.16
CA MET A 37 -6.18 6.42 2.13
C MET A 37 -7.51 5.71 2.36
N VAL A 38 -7.88 4.80 1.46
CA VAL A 38 -9.20 4.15 1.47
C VAL A 38 -9.12 2.73 0.92
N PHE A 39 -10.00 1.87 1.43
CA PHE A 39 -10.23 0.53 0.89
C PHE A 39 -11.52 0.56 0.09
N LEU A 40 -11.47 0.02 -1.11
CA LEU A 40 -12.64 -0.20 -1.94
C LEU A 40 -12.92 -1.70 -1.96
N TYR A 41 -14.13 -2.09 -1.60
CA TYR A 41 -14.56 -3.48 -1.59
C TYR A 41 -15.33 -3.72 -2.90
N ASP A 42 -14.78 -4.59 -3.73
CA ASP A 42 -15.42 -5.15 -4.92
C ASP A 42 -15.99 -6.53 -4.55
N GLU A 43 -16.95 -7.04 -5.31
CA GLU A 43 -17.64 -8.31 -4.99
C GLU A 43 -16.66 -9.49 -4.83
N ASP A 44 -15.55 -9.47 -5.57
CA ASP A 44 -14.53 -10.54 -5.57
C ASP A 44 -13.21 -10.19 -4.86
N ASP A 45 -12.93 -8.91 -4.59
CA ASP A 45 -11.60 -8.50 -4.08
C ASP A 45 -11.59 -7.14 -3.38
N THR A 46 -10.53 -6.86 -2.63
CA THR A 46 -10.32 -5.56 -1.98
C THR A 46 -9.24 -4.77 -2.73
N LYS A 47 -9.57 -3.54 -3.12
CA LYS A 47 -8.60 -2.55 -3.60
C LYS A 47 -8.21 -1.59 -2.47
N VAL A 48 -7.03 -1.03 -2.58
CA VAL A 48 -6.52 0.01 -1.68
C VAL A 48 -6.01 1.19 -2.51
N ILE A 49 -6.36 2.39 -2.07
CA ILE A 49 -5.80 3.64 -2.60
C ILE A 49 -4.65 4.06 -1.68
N LEU A 50 -3.49 4.23 -2.29
CA LEU A 50 -2.23 4.60 -1.65
C LEU A 50 -1.85 5.99 -2.10
N LYS A 51 -1.58 6.91 -1.16
CA LYS A 51 -1.12 8.27 -1.48
C LYS A 51 0.39 8.37 -1.37
N ARG A 52 1.01 9.03 -2.34
CA ARG A 52 2.45 9.31 -2.36
C ARG A 52 2.84 10.22 -1.18
N LEU A 53 3.91 9.86 -0.48
CA LEU A 53 4.41 10.64 0.66
C LEU A 53 5.43 11.70 0.28
N SER A 54 6.31 11.42 -0.67
CA SER A 54 7.35 12.35 -1.13
C SER A 54 7.61 12.17 -2.62
N LEU A 55 7.89 13.29 -3.29
CA LEU A 55 8.32 13.33 -4.69
C LEU A 55 9.76 12.85 -4.90
N GLU A 56 10.56 12.82 -3.84
CA GLU A 56 11.98 12.42 -3.89
C GLU A 56 12.16 10.90 -3.92
N ARG A 57 11.13 10.13 -3.52
CA ARG A 57 11.17 8.66 -3.51
C ARG A 57 10.46 8.10 -4.74
N GLU A 58 10.95 6.96 -5.21
CA GLU A 58 10.33 6.20 -6.28
C GLU A 58 8.89 5.84 -5.92
N PHE A 59 7.99 6.05 -6.86
CA PHE A 59 6.57 5.74 -6.74
C PHE A 59 6.14 5.05 -8.05
N PRO A 60 5.22 4.07 -8.00
CA PRO A 60 4.85 3.26 -9.17
C PRO A 60 4.19 4.03 -10.31
N VAL A 61 3.77 5.27 -10.05
CA VAL A 61 3.07 6.15 -11.00
C VAL A 61 3.54 7.59 -10.82
N ASP A 62 3.39 8.41 -11.85
CA ASP A 62 3.68 9.85 -11.79
C ASP A 62 2.56 10.66 -11.10
N GLU A 63 1.49 9.99 -10.69
CA GLU A 63 0.35 10.58 -9.98
C GLU A 63 0.58 10.64 -8.45
N GLU A 64 -0.22 11.46 -7.77
CA GLU A 64 -0.23 11.56 -6.31
C GLU A 64 -0.79 10.30 -5.62
N THR A 65 -1.59 9.52 -6.35
CA THR A 65 -2.27 8.33 -5.81
C THR A 65 -2.08 7.12 -6.69
N TYR A 66 -1.94 5.96 -6.06
CA TYR A 66 -1.83 4.65 -6.70
C TYR A 66 -2.92 3.71 -6.18
N THR A 67 -3.77 3.21 -7.07
CA THR A 67 -4.81 2.23 -6.72
C THR A 67 -4.37 0.83 -7.11
N THR A 68 -4.41 -0.12 -6.19
CA THR A 68 -4.05 -1.51 -6.46
C THR A 68 -4.89 -2.51 -5.67
N TYR A 69 -4.99 -3.74 -6.15
CA TYR A 69 -5.63 -4.82 -5.41
C TYR A 69 -4.72 -5.30 -4.29
N VAL A 70 -5.30 -5.59 -3.11
CA VAL A 70 -4.55 -6.10 -1.96
C VAL A 70 -3.86 -7.43 -2.30
N LYS A 71 -4.47 -8.27 -3.16
CA LYS A 71 -3.85 -9.52 -3.63
C LYS A 71 -2.54 -9.31 -4.41
N ASN A 72 -2.29 -8.13 -4.96
CA ASN A 72 -1.07 -7.80 -5.72
C ASN A 72 0.08 -7.35 -4.82
N ILE A 73 -0.19 -7.12 -3.55
CA ILE A 73 0.81 -6.72 -2.56
C ILE A 73 1.42 -7.99 -1.97
N SER A 74 2.75 -8.04 -1.93
CA SER A 74 3.52 -9.14 -1.38
C SER A 74 3.73 -8.99 0.12
N ASP A 75 4.16 -7.80 0.54
CA ASP A 75 4.36 -7.47 1.95
C ASP A 75 4.12 -5.98 2.19
N VAL A 76 3.83 -5.64 3.45
CA VAL A 76 3.64 -4.27 3.92
C VAL A 76 4.35 -4.09 5.25
N GLN A 77 5.15 -3.04 5.32
CA GLN A 77 5.96 -2.72 6.50
C GLN A 77 5.65 -1.30 6.97
N GLN A 78 5.84 -1.05 8.26
CA GLN A 78 5.73 0.30 8.77
C GLN A 78 7.01 1.06 8.44
N VAL A 79 6.88 2.28 7.91
CA VAL A 79 8.01 3.20 7.81
C VAL A 79 8.40 3.60 9.23
N ARG A 80 9.58 3.18 9.69
CA ARG A 80 10.18 3.68 10.92
C ARG A 80 10.84 5.01 10.57
N THR A 81 10.17 6.12 10.85
CA THR A 81 10.85 7.41 10.91
C THR A 81 11.85 7.31 12.08
N VAL A 82 13.14 7.44 11.79
CA VAL A 82 14.20 7.58 12.79
C VAL A 82 14.27 9.03 13.22
#